data_AF-A0AAW6J7J4-F1
#
_entry.id   AF-A0AAW6J7J4-F1
#
_cell.length_a   1.000
_cell.length_b   1.000
_cell.length_c   1.000
_cell.angle_alpha   90.00
_cell.angle_beta   90.00
_cell.angle_gamma   90.00
#
_symmetry.space_group_name_H-M   'P 1'
#
loop_
_entity.id
_entity.type
_entity.pdbx_description
1 polymer ?
#
loop_
_entity_poly.entity_id
_entity_poly.type
_entity_poly.pdbx_seq_one_letter_code
_entity_poly.pdbx_strand_id
1 'polypeptide(L)' 'MEQLSPPKYVKGLSIKFGESPFVLLAQFAFNASKQKWLKHEIEHVLNIAKQGDYNHLVKTLRQFSK' A
#
# COMPACT_ATOMS: atom_id res chain seq x y z
N MET A 1 11.93 -1.75 -8.11
CA MET A 1 10.95 -1.41 -7.06
C MET A 1 11.17 -2.38 -5.92
N GLU A 2 11.47 -1.86 -4.73
CA GLU A 2 11.89 -2.66 -3.57
C GLU A 2 10.74 -3.51 -3.02
N GLN A 3 11.03 -4.77 -2.67
CA GLN A 3 10.11 -5.65 -1.95
C GLN A 3 10.56 -5.75 -0.50
N LEU A 4 9.60 -5.72 0.44
CA LEU A 4 9.87 -6.03 1.84
C LEU A 4 10.40 -7.47 1.93
N SER A 5 11.44 -7.68 2.75
CA SER A 5 12.03 -8.99 3.00
C SER A 5 11.76 -9.40 4.46
N PRO A 6 10.99 -10.47 4.73
CA PRO A 6 10.30 -11.35 3.77
C PRO A 6 9.11 -10.67 3.07
N PRO A 7 8.66 -11.16 1.90
CA PRO A 7 7.54 -10.59 1.16
C PRO A 7 6.27 -10.54 2.03
N LYS A 8 5.76 -9.33 2.25
CA LYS A 8 4.52 -9.08 3.00
C LYS A 8 3.42 -8.54 2.08
N TYR A 9 2.20 -9.00 2.33
CA TYR A 9 1.00 -8.58 1.60
C TYR A 9 -0.13 -8.28 2.58
N VAL A 10 -0.88 -7.23 2.30
CA VAL A 10 -2.12 -6.91 2.98
C VAL A 10 -3.22 -7.77 2.35
N LYS A 11 -3.71 -8.76 3.09
CA LYS A 11 -4.77 -9.66 2.61
C LYS A 11 -6.12 -8.97 2.61
N GLY A 12 -6.95 -9.24 1.59
CA GLY A 12 -8.35 -8.81 1.56
C GLY A 12 -8.55 -7.32 1.28
N LEU A 13 -7.52 -6.65 0.78
CA LEU A 13 -7.58 -5.25 0.37
C LEU A 13 -7.71 -5.17 -1.15
N SER A 14 -8.87 -4.72 -1.63
CA SER A 14 -9.12 -4.49 -3.05
C SER A 14 -8.87 -3.02 -3.42
N ILE A 15 -7.72 -2.73 -4.03
CA ILE A 15 -7.39 -1.39 -4.55
C ILE A 15 -8.10 -1.13 -5.87
N LYS A 16 -9.13 -0.27 -5.84
CA LYS A 16 -9.91 0.13 -7.03
C LYS A 16 -9.34 1.41 -7.66
N PHE A 17 -9.22 1.39 -8.98
CA PHE A 17 -8.82 2.58 -9.75
C PHE A 17 -10.00 3.56 -9.82
N GLY A 18 -9.74 4.86 -9.70
CA GLY A 18 -10.75 5.93 -9.66
C GLY A 18 -11.10 6.41 -8.24
N GLU A 19 -10.67 5.71 -7.19
CA GLU A 19 -10.80 6.20 -5.81
C GLU A 19 -9.77 7.29 -5.49
N SER A 20 -10.10 8.17 -4.54
CA SER A 20 -9.19 9.23 -4.11
C SER A 20 -7.86 8.66 -3.59
N PRO A 21 -6.70 9.24 -3.96
CA PRO A 21 -5.39 8.86 -3.43
C PRO A 21 -5.36 8.76 -1.91
N PHE A 22 -6.01 9.71 -1.23
CA PHE A 22 -6.08 9.74 0.23
C PHE A 22 -6.80 8.50 0.79
N VAL A 23 -7.93 8.11 0.19
CA VAL A 23 -8.72 6.94 0.61
C VAL A 23 -7.91 5.67 0.42
N LEU A 24 -7.25 5.51 -0.73
CA LEU A 24 -6.42 4.35 -1.03
C LEU A 24 -5.26 4.20 -0.03
N LEU A 25 -4.56 5.29 0.27
CA LEU A 25 -3.46 5.29 1.25
C LEU A 25 -3.95 4.98 2.66
N ALA A 26 -5.07 5.59 3.08
CA ALA A 26 -5.66 5.36 4.39
C ALA A 26 -6.14 3.91 4.56
N GLN A 27 -6.79 3.36 3.53
CA GLN A 27 -7.29 1.99 3.57
C GLN A 27 -6.14 0.97 3.58
N PHE A 28 -5.06 1.22 2.83
CA PHE A 28 -3.85 0.42 2.91
C PHE A 28 -3.24 0.45 4.32
N ALA A 29 -2.99 1.65 4.85
CA ALA A 29 -2.38 1.81 6.17
C ALA A 29 -3.21 1.15 7.29
N PHE A 30 -4.53 1.31 7.25
CA PHE A 30 -5.44 0.72 8.21
C PHE A 30 -5.43 -0.82 8.16
N ASN A 31 -5.51 -1.41 6.96
CA ASN A 31 -5.51 -2.87 6.82
C ASN A 31 -4.14 -3.47 7.13
N ALA A 32 -3.05 -2.82 6.73
CA ALA A 32 -1.69 -3.23 7.09
C ALA A 32 -1.48 -3.22 8.60
N SER A 33 -1.93 -2.16 9.28
CA SER A 33 -1.91 -2.04 10.74
C SER A 33 -2.69 -3.17 11.42
N LYS A 34 -3.90 -3.48 10.94
CA LYS A 34 -4.70 -4.63 11.44
C LYS A 34 -3.98 -5.97 11.27
N GLN A 35 -3.14 -6.09 10.25
CA GLN A 35 -2.34 -7.28 9.95
C GLN A 35 -0.95 -7.23 10.61
N LYS A 36 -0.77 -6.38 11.63
CA LYS A 36 0.46 -6.27 12.44
C LYS A 36 1.70 -5.90 11.63
N TRP A 37 1.54 -5.17 10.53
CA TRP A 37 2.67 -4.55 9.86
C TRP A 37 3.31 -3.51 10.77
N LEU A 38 4.64 -3.41 10.72
CA LEU A 38 5.36 -2.41 11.49
C LEU A 38 5.16 -1.03 10.87
N LYS A 39 5.17 0.01 11.71
CA LYS A 39 4.94 1.40 11.28
C LYS A 39 5.86 1.81 10.13
N HIS A 40 7.15 1.47 10.22
CA HIS A 40 8.13 1.78 9.18
C HIS A 40 7.88 1.02 7.86
N GLU A 41 7.30 -0.18 7.90
CA GLU A 41 6.95 -0.94 6.69
C GLU A 41 5.79 -0.27 5.97
N ILE A 42 4.80 0.19 6.73
CA ILE A 42 3.66 0.94 6.19
C ILE A 42 4.16 2.27 5.59
N GLU A 43 4.95 3.04 6.34
CA GLU A 43 5.51 4.31 5.87
C GLU A 43 6.36 4.14 4.62
N HIS A 44 7.18 3.08 4.54
CA HIS A 44 7.97 2.77 3.36
C HIS A 44 7.09 2.57 2.11
N VAL A 45 6.05 1.74 2.21
CA VAL A 45 5.12 1.52 1.08
C VAL A 45 4.36 2.80 0.71
N LEU A 46 3.90 3.57 1.71
CA LEU A 46 3.21 4.84 1.46
C LEU A 46 4.13 5.87 0.79
N ASN A 47 5.41 5.90 1.15
CA ASN A 47 6.38 6.79 0.55
C ASN A 47 6.65 6.41 -0.91
N ILE A 48 6.84 5.12 -1.22
CA ILE A 48 6.95 4.64 -2.61
C ILE A 48 5.69 5.03 -3.39
N ALA A 49 4.50 4.75 -2.84
CA ALA A 49 3.24 5.03 -3.52
C ALA A 49 3.04 6.53 -3.86
N LYS A 50 3.61 7.43 -3.05
CA LYS A 50 3.54 8.89 -3.24
C LYS A 50 4.61 9.46 -4.19
N GLN A 51 5.62 8.69 -4.58
CA GLN A 51 6.71 9.18 -5.44
C GLN A 51 6.33 9.37 -6.91
N GLY A 52 5.18 8.84 -7.34
CA GLY A 52 4.74 8.89 -8.73
C GLY A 52 3.35 9.48 -8.91
N ASP A 53 2.82 9.29 -10.12
CA ASP A 53 1.46 9.66 -10.46
C ASP A 53 0.42 8.71 -9.84
N TYR A 54 -0.86 8.97 -10.10
CA TYR A 54 -1.94 8.13 -9.59
C TYR A 54 -1.81 6.66 -10.02
N ASN A 55 -1.36 6.41 -11.25
CA ASN A 55 -1.13 5.07 -11.76
C ASN A 55 -0.04 4.35 -10.95
N HIS A 56 1.05 5.04 -10.66
CA HIS A 56 2.12 4.54 -9.79
C HIS A 56 1.59 4.19 -8.41
N LEU A 57 0.81 5.08 -7.80
CA LEU A 57 0.18 4.85 -6.50
C LEU A 57 -0.66 3.57 -6.50
N VAL A 58 -1.58 3.43 -7.46
CA VAL A 58 -2.47 2.26 -7.55
C VAL A 58 -1.65 0.98 -7.78
N LYS A 59 -0.64 1.03 -8.66
CA LYS A 59 0.23 -0.12 -8.96
C LYS A 59 1.01 -0.56 -7.72
N THR A 60 1.60 0.39 -6.99
CA THR A 60 2.36 0.12 -5.77
C THR A 60 1.46 -0.51 -4.71
N LEU A 61 0.28 0.09 -4.42
CA LEU A 61 -0.62 -0.47 -3.42
C LEU A 61 -1.14 -1.86 -3.81
N ARG A 62 -1.41 -2.12 -5.08
CA ARG A 62 -1.79 -3.46 -5.59
C ARG A 62 -0.68 -4.49 -5.43
N GLN A 63 0.59 -4.11 -5.61
CA GLN A 63 1.71 -5.02 -5.42
C GLN A 63 1.79 -5.53 -3.97
N PHE A 64 1.45 -4.67 -3.01
CA PHE A 64 1.44 -5.01 -1.58
C PHE A 64 0.06 -5.47 -1.07
N SER A 65 -0.91 -5.69 -1.96
CA SER A 65 -2.26 -6.18 -1.61
C SER A 65 -2.55 -7.49 -2.33
N LYS A 66 -3.05 -8.51 -1.62
CA LYS A 66 -3.42 -9.83 -2.19
C LYS A 66 -4.83 -10.25 -1.82
#